data_AF-A0A8H7VE35-F1
#
_entry.id   AF-A0A8H7VE35-F1
#
_cell.length_a   1.000
_cell.length_b   1.000
_cell.length_c   1.000
_cell.angle_alpha   90.00
_cell.angle_beta   90.00
_cell.angle_gamma   90.00
#
_symmetry.space_group_name_H-M   'P 1'
#
loop_
_entity.id
_entity.type
_entity.pdbx_description
1 polymer ?
#
loop_
_entity_poly.entity_id
_entity_poly.type
_entity_poly.pdbx_seq_one_letter_code
_entity_poly.pdbx_strand_id
1 'polypeptide(L)'
;MTTSPKPTKPKLIPKRQIKPDIVRKNLHKSIKSFTLQRTGCWNPTSKIKIDRCKPCIAKKNEGCRFINIRAFPTSAFESATSTTEYRENDIVLEDDPYFMDYDGPDPISKYKKLTTMTITKTNYRNIVLQKFCKAFTKMLQEDSQRVIEHGTLIRRRAPLDNVRHVCDMCLTSIFNLHYMCSVCALDLCVDCYDKNWEEKQNSRLAHCTYRRKHTKEHMVPVIKYKTATLEQFKEQSSKMDEDSKKDNTLYSNMTSTDTHLNESVSTKTTKDENIVANDEAFMSDENDFLIVDADALTLDSFRTCWGMGKPIMVKNVMDKDSQELWSPESFINKYSVEEKEDGSKKRKIKVKTMTEVINCENGFVHETSVENFFKEYINPTLRKGYKKGEPVVLKIKDWPPKHDFGEQFPDLYTDFMRILPVKEYCTVNGYFNLSNRLPIELLPPDLGPKMFIAYGSDQGEQSVGTTKLHCDMADAVNVMCHANKSDDCAAAIWDIFPYESMSTIRSFVKKIALEQNKKIIDPIHDQWLYLNDTLLERLEKEHGVKSWRLYQNPGDAVFIPAGCAHQVSNYHSAIKCAYDFVSPENVERCLDITRQFGCVRREDALQLKNTLLFAWSKLYSSD
;
A
#
# COMPACT_ATOMS: atom_id res chain seq x y z
N MET A 1 15.11 16.09 62.86
CA MET A 1 15.49 15.58 61.52
C MET A 1 15.13 14.10 61.45
N THR A 2 13.96 13.77 60.93
CA THR A 2 13.52 12.38 60.72
C THR A 2 13.38 12.15 59.22
N THR A 3 14.31 11.40 58.66
CA THR A 3 14.35 11.06 57.22
C THR A 3 13.35 9.96 56.93
N SER A 4 12.25 10.29 56.24
CA SER A 4 11.34 9.29 55.67
C SER A 4 12.10 8.37 54.70
N PRO A 5 11.88 7.04 54.71
CA PRO A 5 12.56 6.15 53.79
C PRO A 5 12.09 6.42 52.36
N LYS A 6 13.04 6.53 51.42
CA LYS A 6 12.72 6.54 49.98
C LYS A 6 11.94 5.26 49.63
N PRO A 7 10.89 5.33 48.79
CA PRO A 7 10.17 4.15 48.37
C PRO A 7 11.13 3.21 47.65
N THR A 8 11.25 2.00 48.17
CA THR A 8 11.99 0.90 47.56
C THR A 8 11.39 0.60 46.19
N LYS A 9 12.22 0.61 45.14
CA LYS A 9 11.82 0.15 43.80
C LYS A 9 11.21 -1.25 43.95
N PRO A 10 10.06 -1.56 43.32
CA PRO A 10 9.46 -2.87 43.42
C PRO A 10 10.46 -3.95 42.98
N LYS A 11 10.71 -4.94 43.83
CA LYS A 11 11.55 -6.10 43.51
C LYS A 11 11.05 -6.72 42.20
N LEU A 12 11.92 -6.78 41.19
CA LEU A 12 11.65 -7.46 39.93
C LEU A 12 11.27 -8.91 40.24
N ILE A 13 10.03 -9.28 39.90
CA ILE A 13 9.56 -10.67 39.95
C ILE A 13 10.61 -11.54 39.21
N PRO A 14 11.09 -12.65 39.78
CA PRO A 14 12.05 -13.52 39.12
C PRO A 14 11.56 -13.89 37.72
N LYS A 15 12.41 -13.66 36.71
CA LYS A 15 12.05 -13.94 35.32
C LYS A 15 11.83 -15.44 35.18
N ARG A 16 10.59 -15.86 34.94
CA ARG A 16 10.28 -17.24 34.60
C ARG A 16 11.04 -17.66 33.32
N GLN A 17 11.89 -18.67 33.43
CA GLN A 17 12.63 -19.22 32.30
C GLN A 17 11.79 -20.29 31.62
N ILE A 18 10.97 -19.89 30.63
CA ILE A 18 10.28 -20.85 29.77
C ILE A 18 11.33 -21.58 28.94
N LYS A 19 11.38 -22.91 29.08
CA LYS A 19 12.34 -23.73 28.33
C LYS A 19 11.81 -23.93 26.90
N PRO A 20 12.58 -23.59 25.86
CA PRO A 20 12.09 -23.68 24.48
C PRO A 20 11.58 -25.07 24.07
N ASP A 21 12.27 -26.12 24.52
CA ASP A 21 11.87 -27.51 24.24
C ASP A 21 10.50 -27.86 24.85
N ILE A 22 10.14 -27.23 25.97
CA ILE A 22 8.85 -27.45 26.62
C ILE A 22 7.73 -26.78 25.81
N VAL A 23 7.95 -25.57 25.28
CA VAL A 23 6.97 -24.87 24.44
C VAL A 23 6.59 -25.73 23.23
N ARG A 24 7.57 -26.29 22.52
CA ARG A 24 7.33 -27.16 21.36
C ARG A 24 6.61 -28.46 21.76
N LYS A 25 7.03 -29.10 22.86
CA LYS A 25 6.37 -30.31 23.41
C LYS A 25 4.94 -30.06 23.90
N ASN A 26 4.62 -28.81 24.25
CA ASN A 26 3.32 -28.41 24.76
C ASN A 26 2.37 -27.91 23.65
N LEU A 27 2.81 -27.82 22.40
CA LEU A 27 1.93 -27.59 21.26
C LEU A 27 0.99 -28.80 21.12
N HIS A 28 -0.32 -28.57 21.24
CA HIS A 28 -1.37 -29.61 21.13
C HIS A 28 -1.23 -30.82 22.06
N LYS A 29 -0.48 -30.69 23.16
CA LYS A 29 -0.43 -31.78 24.14
C LYS A 29 -1.82 -31.97 24.73
N SER A 30 -2.36 -33.19 24.64
CA SER A 30 -3.60 -33.55 25.33
C SER A 30 -3.34 -33.57 26.84
N ILE A 31 -3.96 -32.64 27.56
CA ILE A 31 -3.88 -32.54 29.02
C ILE A 31 -5.28 -32.85 29.55
N LYS A 32 -5.37 -33.75 30.52
CA LYS A 32 -6.65 -34.16 31.12
C LYS A 32 -7.39 -33.01 31.81
N SER A 33 -6.67 -32.03 32.37
CA SER A 33 -7.24 -30.88 33.06
C SER A 33 -6.38 -29.62 32.86
N PHE A 34 -6.96 -28.60 32.24
CA PHE A 34 -6.32 -27.30 32.01
C PHE A 34 -7.31 -26.15 32.14
N THR A 35 -6.79 -24.95 32.43
CA THR A 35 -7.53 -23.70 32.41
C THR A 35 -7.09 -22.85 31.23
N LEU A 36 -8.02 -22.61 30.29
CA LEU A 36 -7.79 -21.73 29.13
C LEU A 36 -7.91 -20.26 29.52
N GLN A 37 -6.97 -19.43 29.05
CA GLN A 37 -7.03 -18.00 29.27
C GLN A 37 -8.14 -17.34 28.43
N ARG A 38 -9.22 -16.91 29.09
CA ARG A 38 -10.36 -16.23 28.45
C ARG A 38 -10.33 -14.70 28.55
N THR A 39 -9.45 -14.14 29.38
CA THR A 39 -9.35 -12.69 29.64
C THR A 39 -7.96 -12.13 29.32
N GLY A 40 -7.81 -10.81 29.42
CA GLY A 40 -6.52 -10.14 29.24
C GLY A 40 -5.45 -10.66 30.20
N CYS A 41 -4.17 -10.55 29.83
CA CYS A 41 -3.08 -10.98 30.71
C CYS A 41 -3.03 -10.19 32.02
N TRP A 42 -3.60 -9.00 32.01
CA TRP A 42 -3.86 -8.23 33.22
C TRP A 42 -5.33 -8.40 33.57
N ASN A 43 -5.58 -9.12 34.66
CA ASN A 43 -6.88 -9.18 35.29
C ASN A 43 -6.72 -8.72 36.75
N PRO A 44 -7.21 -7.52 37.13
CA PRO A 44 -7.05 -6.98 38.48
C PRO A 44 -7.77 -7.81 39.54
N THR A 45 -8.73 -8.66 39.16
CA THR A 45 -9.44 -9.55 40.08
C THR A 45 -8.75 -10.91 40.25
N SER A 46 -7.75 -11.22 39.43
CA SER A 46 -7.02 -12.49 39.52
C SER A 46 -5.89 -12.39 40.54
N LYS A 47 -5.84 -13.34 41.49
CA LYS A 47 -4.71 -13.52 42.42
C LYS A 47 -3.46 -14.11 41.76
N ILE A 48 -3.55 -14.46 40.46
CA ILE A 48 -2.53 -15.21 39.74
C ILE A 48 -1.81 -14.30 38.76
N LYS A 49 -0.48 -14.27 38.88
CA LYS A 49 0.43 -13.57 37.98
C LYS A 49 0.84 -14.50 36.84
N ILE A 50 0.48 -14.10 35.63
CA ILE A 50 0.93 -14.70 34.38
C ILE A 50 1.75 -13.71 33.55
N ASP A 51 2.64 -14.25 32.70
CA ASP A 51 3.40 -13.44 31.74
C ASP A 51 2.44 -12.64 30.86
N ARG A 52 2.69 -11.34 30.71
CA ARG A 52 1.84 -10.43 29.95
C ARG A 52 2.31 -10.33 28.50
N CYS A 53 1.36 -10.34 27.58
CA CYS A 53 1.66 -10.03 26.17
C CYS A 53 2.05 -8.56 25.99
N LYS A 54 2.74 -8.28 24.88
CA LYS A 54 3.21 -6.96 24.48
C LYS A 54 2.09 -5.90 24.49
N PRO A 55 0.89 -6.14 23.89
CA PRO A 55 -0.23 -5.21 24.02
C PRO A 55 -0.68 -4.93 25.46
N CYS A 56 -0.78 -5.97 26.30
CA CYS A 56 -1.17 -5.80 27.71
C CYS A 56 -0.13 -5.03 28.53
N ILE A 57 1.16 -5.16 28.21
CA ILE A 57 2.22 -4.39 28.90
C ILE A 57 2.22 -2.93 28.43
N ALA A 58 2.09 -2.73 27.12
CA ALA A 58 2.04 -1.39 26.53
C ALA A 58 0.69 -0.68 26.75
N LYS A 59 -0.29 -1.34 27.42
CA LYS A 59 -1.66 -0.84 27.61
C LYS A 59 -2.32 -0.38 26.32
N LYS A 60 -2.03 -1.09 25.22
CA LYS A 60 -2.62 -0.78 23.92
C LYS A 60 -4.02 -1.34 23.81
N ASN A 61 -4.89 -0.65 23.08
CA ASN A 61 -6.23 -1.11 22.74
C ASN A 61 -6.24 -2.15 21.60
N GLU A 62 -5.20 -2.99 21.48
CA GLU A 62 -5.08 -4.03 20.45
C GLU A 62 -5.69 -5.38 20.91
N GLY A 63 -6.12 -5.45 22.19
CA GLY A 63 -6.55 -6.69 22.82
C GLY A 63 -5.40 -7.63 23.21
N CYS A 64 -5.69 -8.59 24.09
CA CYS A 64 -4.73 -9.59 24.51
C CYS A 64 -4.56 -10.68 23.43
N ARG A 65 -3.31 -10.91 23.02
CA ARG A 65 -2.94 -11.90 21.98
C ARG A 65 -2.93 -13.35 22.47
N PHE A 66 -2.98 -13.60 23.78
CA PHE A 66 -3.03 -14.95 24.35
C PHE A 66 -4.44 -15.48 24.62
N ILE A 67 -5.47 -14.64 24.45
CA ILE A 67 -6.87 -15.04 24.68
C ILE A 67 -7.23 -16.23 23.77
N ASN A 68 -7.84 -17.24 24.38
CA ASN A 68 -8.32 -18.49 23.76
C ASN A 68 -7.25 -19.41 23.17
N ILE A 69 -5.97 -19.10 23.35
CA ILE A 69 -4.89 -19.97 22.87
C ILE A 69 -3.92 -20.39 23.98
N ARG A 70 -3.74 -19.59 25.03
CA ARG A 70 -2.81 -19.94 26.12
C ARG A 70 -3.56 -20.62 27.26
N ALA A 71 -3.12 -21.80 27.65
CA ALA A 71 -3.67 -22.55 28.77
C ALA A 71 -2.57 -22.91 29.79
N PHE A 72 -2.96 -23.20 31.03
CA PHE A 72 -2.07 -23.73 32.05
C PHE A 72 -2.72 -24.93 32.75
N PRO A 73 -1.95 -25.86 33.34
CA PRO A 73 -2.52 -26.97 34.12
C PRO A 73 -3.47 -26.48 35.21
N THR A 74 -4.60 -27.17 35.41
CA THR A 74 -5.55 -26.80 36.47
C THR A 74 -4.93 -26.93 37.86
N SER A 75 -4.03 -27.90 38.06
CA SER A 75 -3.23 -28.06 39.29
C SER A 75 -2.46 -26.79 39.66
N ALA A 76 -2.01 -26.03 38.67
CA ALA A 76 -1.27 -24.77 38.88
C ALA A 76 -2.18 -23.65 39.44
N PHE A 77 -3.49 -23.74 39.23
CA PHE A 77 -4.48 -22.84 39.82
C PHE A 77 -4.96 -23.33 41.20
N GLU A 78 -5.06 -24.64 41.40
CA GLU A 78 -5.45 -25.24 42.68
C GLU A 78 -4.39 -25.00 43.76
N SER A 79 -3.10 -25.14 43.41
CA SER A 79 -1.96 -24.79 44.29
C SER A 79 -1.91 -23.31 44.67
N ALA A 80 -2.58 -22.45 43.89
CA ALA A 80 -2.65 -21.02 44.12
C ALA A 80 -3.77 -20.63 45.10
N THR A 81 -4.80 -21.47 45.25
CA THR A 81 -5.98 -21.15 46.07
C THR A 81 -5.86 -21.54 47.54
N SER A 82 -4.82 -22.27 47.94
CA SER A 82 -4.65 -22.77 49.32
C SER A 82 -3.98 -21.80 50.31
N THR A 83 -3.54 -20.61 49.87
CA THR A 83 -2.96 -19.60 50.77
C THR A 83 -4.00 -18.52 51.10
N THR A 84 -4.52 -18.55 52.32
CA THR A 84 -5.63 -17.73 52.82
C THR A 84 -5.26 -16.31 53.25
N GLU A 85 -4.04 -15.82 53.05
CA GLU A 85 -3.67 -14.45 53.44
C GLU A 85 -3.81 -13.46 52.27
N TYR A 86 -4.66 -12.46 52.47
CA TYR A 86 -4.90 -11.39 51.51
C TYR A 86 -3.76 -10.37 51.51
N ARG A 87 -3.21 -10.11 50.31
CA ARG A 87 -2.34 -9.00 49.90
C ARG A 87 -0.92 -8.95 50.51
N GLU A 88 -0.01 -9.72 49.92
CA GLU A 88 1.32 -9.24 49.48
C GLU A 88 2.03 -10.22 48.51
N ASN A 89 1.57 -11.48 48.44
CA ASN A 89 2.16 -12.50 47.56
C ASN A 89 1.15 -13.00 46.51
N ASP A 90 0.98 -12.27 45.40
CA ASP A 90 0.29 -12.81 44.23
C ASP A 90 0.97 -14.12 43.78
N ILE A 91 0.20 -15.17 43.48
CA ILE A 91 0.76 -16.48 43.09
C ILE A 91 1.35 -16.39 41.69
N VAL A 92 2.61 -16.79 41.54
CA VAL A 92 3.29 -16.90 40.25
C VAL A 92 3.13 -18.32 39.74
N LEU A 93 2.55 -18.52 38.55
CA LEU A 93 2.52 -19.84 37.93
C LEU A 93 3.94 -20.22 37.48
N GLU A 94 4.48 -21.33 38.01
CA GLU A 94 5.78 -21.86 37.61
C GLU A 94 5.70 -22.73 36.33
N ASP A 95 4.55 -23.37 36.08
CA ASP A 95 4.35 -24.31 34.97
C ASP A 95 4.25 -23.66 33.59
N ASP A 96 5.04 -24.17 32.63
CA ASP A 96 5.04 -23.81 31.19
C ASP A 96 3.67 -23.85 30.53
N PRO A 97 3.25 -22.74 29.85
CA PRO A 97 1.94 -22.71 29.25
C PRO A 97 1.84 -23.75 28.13
N TYR A 98 0.61 -24.12 27.87
CA TYR A 98 0.21 -24.86 26.69
C TYR A 98 -0.42 -23.92 25.69
N PHE A 99 -0.29 -24.27 24.42
CA PHE A 99 -0.91 -23.53 23.35
C PHE A 99 -1.91 -24.44 22.63
N MET A 100 -3.16 -23.98 22.61
CA MET A 100 -4.32 -24.67 22.09
C MET A 100 -4.80 -24.00 20.81
N ASP A 101 -5.41 -24.78 19.92
CA ASP A 101 -6.13 -24.24 18.78
C ASP A 101 -7.32 -23.39 19.22
N TYR A 102 -7.42 -22.21 18.63
CA TYR A 102 -8.66 -21.46 18.64
C TYR A 102 -9.70 -22.20 17.79
N ASP A 103 -10.91 -22.41 18.31
CA ASP A 103 -11.99 -23.20 17.71
C ASP A 103 -13.11 -22.35 17.04
N GLY A 104 -13.09 -21.03 17.22
CA GLY A 104 -14.11 -20.11 16.67
C GLY A 104 -14.19 -20.01 15.14
N PRO A 105 -14.98 -19.07 14.59
CA PRO A 105 -15.13 -18.90 13.14
C PRO A 105 -13.84 -18.39 12.48
N ASP A 106 -13.78 -18.48 11.16
CA ASP A 106 -12.76 -17.78 10.36
C ASP A 106 -12.97 -16.26 10.40
N PRO A 107 -11.89 -15.45 10.32
CA PRO A 107 -12.01 -13.99 10.30
C PRO A 107 -12.93 -13.47 9.18
N ILE A 108 -12.92 -14.13 8.02
CA ILE A 108 -13.73 -13.74 6.85
C ILE A 108 -15.23 -13.83 7.16
N SER A 109 -15.65 -14.81 7.97
CA SER A 109 -17.06 -15.05 8.29
C SER A 109 -17.74 -13.85 8.95
N LYS A 110 -16.96 -13.00 9.65
CA LYS A 110 -17.46 -11.77 10.27
C LYS A 110 -17.97 -10.76 9.23
N TYR A 111 -17.32 -10.69 8.07
CA TYR A 111 -17.53 -9.62 7.08
C TYR A 111 -18.39 -10.06 5.89
N LYS A 112 -18.86 -11.32 5.86
CA LYS A 112 -19.73 -11.83 4.78
C LYS A 112 -21.04 -11.06 4.59
N LYS A 113 -21.58 -10.44 5.65
CA LYS A 113 -22.87 -9.73 5.61
C LYS A 113 -22.75 -8.21 5.40
N LEU A 114 -21.55 -7.63 5.51
CA LEU A 114 -21.36 -6.19 5.74
C LEU A 114 -21.20 -5.34 4.47
N THR A 115 -21.15 -5.93 3.27
CA THR A 115 -20.92 -5.16 2.04
C THR A 115 -21.61 -5.82 0.85
N THR A 116 -22.90 -5.54 0.70
CA THR A 116 -23.59 -5.69 -0.58
C THR A 116 -23.21 -4.49 -1.45
N MET A 117 -21.98 -4.44 -1.96
CA MET A 117 -21.80 -3.75 -3.24
C MET A 117 -22.51 -4.65 -4.24
N THR A 118 -23.78 -4.34 -4.51
CA THR A 118 -24.59 -5.06 -5.49
C THR A 118 -23.87 -4.93 -6.82
N ILE A 119 -23.14 -5.98 -7.23
CA ILE A 119 -22.66 -6.08 -8.60
C ILE A 119 -23.90 -6.35 -9.42
N THR A 120 -24.56 -5.28 -9.87
CA THR A 120 -25.74 -5.34 -10.75
C THR A 120 -25.41 -5.91 -12.13
N LYS A 121 -24.13 -6.19 -12.42
CA LYS A 121 -23.66 -6.72 -13.70
C LYS A 121 -22.83 -7.99 -13.49
N THR A 122 -23.50 -9.14 -13.48
CA THR A 122 -22.90 -10.49 -13.43
C THR A 122 -21.70 -10.64 -14.37
N ASN A 123 -21.73 -9.99 -15.54
CA ASN A 123 -20.67 -10.04 -16.54
C ASN A 123 -19.31 -9.54 -16.03
N TYR A 124 -19.25 -8.49 -15.21
CA TYR A 124 -17.97 -7.94 -14.73
C TYR A 124 -17.37 -8.71 -13.56
N ARG A 125 -18.21 -9.38 -12.75
CA ARG A 125 -17.74 -10.25 -11.67
C ARG A 125 -16.80 -11.33 -12.20
N ASN A 126 -17.22 -12.04 -13.25
CA ASN A 126 -16.43 -13.12 -13.83
C ASN A 126 -15.14 -12.59 -14.46
N ILE A 127 -15.21 -11.46 -15.16
CA ILE A 127 -14.03 -10.78 -15.72
C ILE A 127 -13.02 -10.48 -14.61
N VAL A 128 -13.45 -9.85 -13.51
CA VAL A 128 -12.56 -9.50 -12.39
C VAL A 128 -11.91 -10.76 -11.82
N LEU A 129 -12.71 -11.78 -11.49
CA LEU A 129 -12.20 -13.04 -10.92
C LEU A 129 -11.21 -13.72 -11.85
N GLN A 130 -11.52 -13.85 -13.15
CA GLN A 130 -10.64 -14.46 -14.15
C GLN A 130 -9.29 -13.73 -14.24
N LYS A 131 -9.27 -12.38 -14.17
CA LYS A 131 -8.03 -11.60 -14.29
C LYS A 131 -7.04 -11.84 -13.16
N PHE A 132 -7.50 -12.05 -11.92
CA PHE A 132 -6.59 -12.24 -10.77
C PHE A 132 -6.57 -13.67 -10.19
N CYS A 133 -7.38 -14.61 -10.70
CA CYS A 133 -7.46 -15.98 -10.17
C CYS A 133 -6.11 -16.71 -10.17
N LYS A 134 -5.31 -16.56 -11.23
CA LYS A 134 -3.95 -17.13 -11.33
C LYS A 134 -3.03 -16.61 -10.22
N ALA A 135 -3.00 -15.29 -10.03
CA ALA A 135 -2.20 -14.63 -9.01
C ALA A 135 -2.62 -15.06 -7.60
N PHE A 136 -3.94 -15.15 -7.36
CA PHE A 136 -4.53 -15.58 -6.09
C PHE A 136 -4.24 -17.05 -5.80
N THR A 137 -4.37 -17.93 -6.79
CA THR A 137 -4.04 -19.36 -6.68
C THR A 137 -2.58 -19.53 -6.28
N LYS A 138 -1.66 -18.86 -6.98
CA LYS A 138 -0.22 -18.89 -6.66
C LYS A 138 0.05 -18.40 -5.24
N MET A 139 -0.60 -17.31 -4.81
CA MET A 139 -0.49 -16.78 -3.45
C MET A 139 -0.92 -17.82 -2.39
N LEU A 140 -2.03 -18.53 -2.60
CA LEU A 140 -2.51 -19.56 -1.68
C LEU A 140 -1.64 -20.82 -1.71
N GLN A 141 -1.11 -21.21 -2.87
CA GLN A 141 -0.15 -22.31 -3.00
C GLN A 141 1.13 -22.03 -2.19
N GLU A 142 1.70 -20.82 -2.32
CA GLU A 142 2.87 -20.41 -1.55
C GLU A 142 2.61 -20.42 -0.04
N ASP A 143 1.43 -19.96 0.40
CA ASP A 143 1.06 -19.97 1.83
C ASP A 143 0.86 -21.40 2.36
N SER A 144 0.18 -22.25 1.59
CA SER A 144 -0.04 -23.68 1.90
C SER A 144 1.28 -24.45 2.00
N GLN A 145 2.20 -24.21 1.05
CA GLN A 145 3.54 -24.81 1.08
C GLN A 145 4.34 -24.38 2.32
N ARG A 146 4.33 -23.09 2.67
CA ARG A 146 4.97 -22.60 3.90
C ARG A 146 4.35 -23.20 5.15
N VAL A 147 3.02 -23.36 5.19
CA VAL A 147 2.29 -24.03 6.28
C VAL A 147 2.78 -25.47 6.49
N ILE A 148 2.98 -26.22 5.40
CA ILE A 148 3.51 -27.59 5.44
C ILE A 148 4.95 -27.61 5.95
N GLU A 149 5.82 -26.74 5.43
CA GLU A 149 7.24 -26.67 5.81
C GLU A 149 7.47 -26.34 7.28
N HIS A 150 6.61 -25.51 7.87
CA HIS A 150 6.76 -25.04 9.25
C HIS A 150 6.03 -25.92 10.30
N GLY A 151 5.30 -26.96 9.87
CA GLY A 151 4.91 -28.09 10.73
C GLY A 151 3.70 -27.84 11.62
N THR A 152 3.83 -28.08 12.93
CA THR A 152 2.72 -28.11 13.90
C THR A 152 2.30 -26.70 14.31
N LEU A 153 1.12 -26.26 13.89
CA LEU A 153 0.63 -24.87 14.02
C LEU A 153 -0.51 -24.79 15.02
N ILE A 154 -0.66 -23.66 15.72
CA ILE A 154 -1.91 -23.33 16.41
C ILE A 154 -2.70 -22.30 15.62
N ARG A 155 -4.02 -22.35 15.67
CA ARG A 155 -4.87 -21.26 15.17
C ARG A 155 -5.06 -20.20 16.24
N ARG A 156 -4.92 -18.94 15.86
CA ARG A 156 -5.24 -17.78 16.71
C ARG A 156 -6.30 -16.92 16.06
N ARG A 157 -7.23 -16.41 16.87
CA ARG A 157 -8.20 -15.42 16.42
C ARG A 157 -7.50 -14.21 15.77
N ALA A 158 -8.15 -13.59 14.78
CA ALA A 158 -7.69 -12.31 14.25
C ALA A 158 -7.67 -11.22 15.34
N PRO A 159 -6.90 -10.13 15.15
CA PRO A 159 -6.98 -8.95 16.01
C PRO A 159 -8.41 -8.38 16.10
N LEU A 160 -8.59 -7.47 17.06
CA LEU A 160 -9.83 -6.70 17.19
C LEU A 160 -10.06 -5.81 15.96
N ASP A 161 -11.28 -5.32 15.80
CA ASP A 161 -11.58 -4.31 14.77
C ASP A 161 -10.72 -3.07 14.98
N ASN A 162 -10.39 -2.42 13.87
CA ASN A 162 -9.55 -1.24 13.82
C ASN A 162 -8.14 -1.50 14.36
N VAL A 163 -7.67 -2.75 14.27
CA VAL A 163 -6.30 -3.15 14.62
C VAL A 163 -5.71 -3.95 13.48
N ARG A 164 -4.73 -3.36 12.79
CA ARG A 164 -4.00 -4.03 11.73
C ARG A 164 -3.09 -5.12 12.29
N HIS A 165 -3.18 -6.33 11.77
CA HIS A 165 -2.25 -7.40 12.13
C HIS A 165 -0.93 -7.21 11.39
N VAL A 166 0.11 -6.75 12.08
CA VAL A 166 1.43 -6.53 11.50
C VAL A 166 2.52 -7.29 12.25
N CYS A 167 3.59 -7.60 11.55
CA CYS A 167 4.84 -8.07 12.14
C CYS A 167 5.40 -6.99 13.07
N ASP A 168 5.71 -7.33 14.32
CA ASP A 168 6.31 -6.41 15.28
C ASP A 168 7.76 -5.99 14.93
N MET A 169 8.38 -6.65 13.95
CA MET A 169 9.74 -6.38 13.49
C MET A 169 9.79 -5.48 12.26
N CYS A 170 9.11 -5.90 11.19
CA CYS A 170 9.10 -5.12 9.97
C CYS A 170 7.87 -4.20 9.87
N LEU A 171 6.76 -4.48 10.55
CA LEU A 171 5.47 -3.80 10.35
C LEU A 171 4.75 -4.20 9.04
N THR A 172 5.27 -5.19 8.32
CA THR A 172 4.54 -5.86 7.22
C THR A 172 3.26 -6.51 7.73
N SER A 173 2.16 -6.40 6.99
CA SER A 173 0.90 -7.04 7.35
C SER A 173 1.04 -8.57 7.34
N ILE A 174 0.50 -9.20 8.37
CA ILE A 174 0.45 -10.65 8.47
C ILE A 174 -0.83 -11.15 7.80
N PHE A 175 -0.66 -11.92 6.73
CA PHE A 175 -1.74 -12.60 6.02
C PHE A 175 -2.28 -13.79 6.84
N ASN A 176 -1.55 -14.91 6.88
CA ASN A 176 -1.97 -16.16 7.53
C ASN A 176 -0.91 -16.73 8.49
N LEU A 177 0.08 -17.45 7.98
CA LEU A 177 1.16 -18.04 8.78
C LEU A 177 2.06 -16.94 9.36
N HIS A 178 2.33 -17.02 10.66
CA HIS A 178 3.23 -16.13 11.39
C HIS A 178 3.75 -16.82 12.64
N TYR A 179 4.71 -16.18 13.31
CA TYR A 179 5.31 -16.70 14.54
C TYR A 179 5.00 -15.79 15.70
N MET A 180 4.58 -16.37 16.82
CA MET A 180 4.25 -15.67 18.04
C MET A 180 5.23 -16.08 19.15
N CYS A 181 5.85 -15.13 19.84
CA CYS A 181 6.64 -15.44 21.02
C CYS A 181 5.75 -16.03 22.13
N SER A 182 6.09 -17.22 22.63
CA SER A 182 5.35 -17.92 23.71
C SER A 182 5.24 -17.13 25.01
N VAL A 183 6.09 -16.11 25.17
CA VAL A 183 6.18 -15.30 26.39
C VAL A 183 5.38 -14.00 26.28
N CYS A 184 5.73 -13.16 25.32
CA CYS A 184 5.17 -11.81 25.20
C CYS A 184 4.22 -11.66 24.01
N ALA A 185 3.93 -12.74 23.27
CA ALA A 185 3.12 -12.70 22.05
C ALA A 185 3.56 -11.64 21.03
N LEU A 186 4.87 -11.39 20.94
CA LEU A 186 5.44 -10.65 19.83
C LEU A 186 5.23 -11.46 18.55
N ASP A 187 4.69 -10.83 17.51
CA ASP A 187 4.38 -11.47 16.24
C ASP A 187 5.46 -11.16 15.20
N LEU A 188 5.94 -12.19 14.49
CA LEU A 188 6.88 -12.09 13.39
C LEU A 188 6.22 -12.66 12.13
N CYS A 189 6.36 -11.97 11.00
CA CYS A 189 6.09 -12.60 9.70
C CYS A 189 7.09 -13.74 9.45
N VAL A 190 6.75 -14.64 8.54
CA VAL A 190 7.60 -15.79 8.16
C VAL A 190 8.99 -15.34 7.73
N ASP A 191 9.09 -14.29 6.91
CA ASP A 191 10.39 -13.83 6.42
C ASP A 191 11.29 -13.27 7.55
N CYS A 192 10.70 -12.56 8.53
CA CYS A 192 11.41 -12.13 9.74
C CYS A 192 11.73 -13.29 10.71
N TYR A 193 11.02 -14.41 10.62
CA TYR A 193 11.34 -15.62 11.36
C TYR A 193 12.45 -16.43 10.67
N ASP A 194 12.46 -16.53 9.36
CA ASP A 194 13.51 -17.30 8.67
C ASP A 194 14.84 -16.55 8.69
N LYS A 195 14.77 -15.24 8.44
CA LYS A 195 15.92 -14.34 8.30
C LYS A 195 16.09 -13.46 9.55
N ASN A 196 17.21 -12.73 9.62
CA ASN A 196 17.46 -11.63 10.58
C ASN A 196 17.78 -12.02 12.04
N TRP A 197 18.08 -13.26 12.41
CA TRP A 197 18.39 -13.60 13.83
C TRP A 197 19.75 -13.10 14.34
N GLU A 198 20.72 -12.91 13.46
CA GLU A 198 22.06 -12.41 13.81
C GLU A 198 22.07 -10.88 13.92
N GLU A 199 21.46 -10.17 12.97
CA GLU A 199 21.23 -8.71 13.04
C GLU A 199 20.33 -8.29 14.21
N LYS A 200 19.50 -9.21 14.71
CA LYS A 200 18.59 -8.99 15.84
C LYS A 200 19.31 -8.67 17.14
N GLN A 201 20.59 -9.02 17.32
CA GLN A 201 21.27 -8.96 18.63
C GLN A 201 21.37 -7.55 19.22
N ASN A 202 21.39 -6.50 18.39
CA ASN A 202 21.47 -5.09 18.82
C ASN A 202 20.13 -4.32 18.71
N SER A 203 19.03 -4.97 18.33
CA SER A 203 17.72 -4.33 18.17
C SER A 203 16.92 -4.28 19.48
N ARG A 204 16.02 -3.30 19.63
CA ARG A 204 15.04 -3.24 20.75
C ARG A 204 14.09 -4.45 20.80
N LEU A 205 14.07 -5.27 19.74
CA LEU A 205 13.24 -6.46 19.57
C LEU A 205 14.01 -7.77 19.81
N ALA A 206 15.32 -7.68 20.09
CA ALA A 206 16.16 -8.80 20.52
C ALA A 206 15.64 -9.43 21.81
N HIS A 207 14.96 -8.63 22.62
CA HIS A 207 14.49 -9.02 23.93
C HIS A 207 12.98 -8.88 24.06
N CYS A 208 12.38 -9.89 24.67
CA CYS A 208 11.05 -9.86 25.24
C CYS A 208 10.92 -8.68 26.23
N THR A 209 9.68 -8.26 26.49
CA THR A 209 9.33 -7.23 27.46
C THR A 209 9.83 -7.52 28.89
N TYR A 210 10.20 -8.77 29.17
CA TYR A 210 10.84 -9.21 30.42
C TYR A 210 12.38 -9.29 30.33
N ARG A 211 13.00 -8.63 29.34
CA ARG A 211 14.44 -8.66 29.06
C ARG A 211 14.99 -10.09 28.86
N ARG A 212 14.21 -10.96 28.18
CA ARG A 212 14.64 -12.31 27.76
C ARG A 212 14.99 -12.26 26.29
N LYS A 213 16.11 -12.84 25.86
CA LYS A 213 16.46 -12.87 24.43
C LYS A 213 15.41 -13.72 23.69
N HIS A 214 14.85 -13.19 22.61
CA HIS A 214 14.05 -14.00 21.70
C HIS A 214 14.98 -15.00 20.99
N THR A 215 14.56 -16.25 20.90
CA THR A 215 15.24 -17.32 20.14
C THR A 215 14.24 -17.98 19.18
N LYS A 216 14.72 -18.69 18.15
CA LYS A 216 13.83 -19.38 17.18
C LYS A 216 12.95 -20.42 17.89
N GLU A 217 13.47 -20.99 18.96
CA GLU A 217 12.85 -22.07 19.72
C GLU A 217 11.72 -21.56 20.64
N HIS A 218 11.70 -20.27 20.99
CA HIS A 218 10.63 -19.64 21.77
C HIS A 218 9.43 -19.18 20.92
N MET A 219 9.53 -19.29 19.60
CA MET A 219 8.48 -18.85 18.68
C MET A 219 7.54 -20.01 18.38
N VAL A 220 6.26 -19.79 18.62
CA VAL A 220 5.18 -20.70 18.30
C VAL A 220 4.66 -20.35 16.91
N PRO A 221 4.59 -21.29 15.96
CA PRO A 221 3.99 -21.02 14.66
C PRO A 221 2.45 -20.97 14.78
N VAL A 222 1.86 -19.96 14.15
CA VAL A 222 0.44 -19.60 14.28
C VAL A 222 -0.18 -19.34 12.91
N ILE A 223 -1.41 -19.80 12.71
CA ILE A 223 -2.24 -19.47 11.54
C ILE A 223 -3.46 -18.65 11.94
N LYS A 224 -3.95 -17.85 10.99
CA LYS A 224 -5.13 -16.98 11.17
C LYS A 224 -6.40 -17.66 10.67
N TYR A 225 -6.30 -18.31 9.51
CA TYR A 225 -7.43 -18.96 8.84
C TYR A 225 -7.40 -20.47 9.08
N LYS A 226 -8.56 -21.11 9.03
CA LYS A 226 -8.66 -22.57 8.97
C LYS A 226 -8.05 -23.06 7.66
N THR A 227 -7.25 -24.13 7.72
CA THR A 227 -6.63 -24.74 6.53
C THR A 227 -7.68 -25.10 5.48
N ALA A 228 -8.79 -25.73 5.89
CA ALA A 228 -9.88 -26.11 4.99
C ALA A 228 -10.46 -24.91 4.20
N THR A 229 -10.54 -23.73 4.82
CA THR A 229 -11.08 -22.52 4.16
C THR A 229 -10.16 -22.02 3.05
N LEU A 230 -8.85 -21.98 3.29
CA LEU A 230 -7.90 -21.54 2.27
C LEU A 230 -7.70 -22.60 1.16
N GLU A 231 -7.75 -23.88 1.51
CA GLU A 231 -7.72 -24.97 0.54
C GLU A 231 -8.95 -24.95 -0.38
N GLN A 232 -10.15 -24.72 0.16
CA GLN A 232 -11.36 -24.52 -0.66
C GLN A 232 -11.19 -23.36 -1.66
N PHE A 233 -10.68 -22.21 -1.21
CA PHE A 233 -10.45 -21.06 -2.10
C PHE A 233 -9.38 -21.35 -3.16
N LYS A 234 -8.33 -22.11 -2.80
CA LYS A 234 -7.29 -22.55 -3.73
C LYS A 234 -7.87 -23.45 -4.81
N GLU A 235 -8.72 -24.42 -4.46
CA GLU A 235 -9.39 -25.30 -5.41
C GLU A 235 -10.32 -24.52 -6.35
N GLN A 236 -11.15 -23.62 -5.79
CA GLN A 236 -12.06 -22.76 -6.57
C GLN A 236 -11.32 -21.88 -7.57
N SER A 237 -10.23 -21.25 -7.14
CA SER A 237 -9.43 -20.37 -7.99
C SER A 237 -8.62 -21.12 -9.04
N SER A 238 -8.11 -22.31 -8.71
CA SER A 238 -7.41 -23.19 -9.66
C SER A 238 -8.36 -23.65 -10.76
N LYS A 239 -9.57 -24.09 -10.40
CA LYS A 239 -10.60 -24.51 -11.37
C LYS A 239 -10.95 -23.36 -12.33
N MET A 240 -11.13 -22.15 -11.81
CA MET A 240 -11.43 -20.98 -12.63
C MET A 240 -10.29 -20.61 -13.58
N ASP A 241 -9.03 -20.69 -13.14
CA ASP A 241 -7.86 -20.46 -13.99
C ASP A 241 -7.81 -21.51 -15.12
N GLU A 242 -8.06 -22.79 -14.83
CA GLU A 242 -8.13 -23.85 -15.84
C GLU A 242 -9.24 -23.64 -16.86
N ASP A 243 -10.45 -23.28 -16.42
CA ASP A 243 -11.59 -23.05 -17.32
C ASP A 243 -11.34 -21.83 -18.22
N SER A 244 -10.71 -20.76 -17.70
CA SER A 244 -10.34 -19.59 -18.50
C SER A 244 -9.32 -19.90 -19.61
N LYS A 245 -8.43 -20.87 -19.39
CA LYS A 245 -7.47 -21.32 -20.40
C LYS A 245 -8.16 -22.11 -21.50
N LYS A 246 -9.14 -22.95 -21.17
CA LYS A 246 -9.92 -23.72 -22.16
C LYS A 246 -10.71 -22.79 -23.08
N ASP A 247 -11.35 -21.76 -22.53
CA ASP A 247 -12.11 -20.78 -23.31
C ASP A 247 -11.21 -20.00 -24.29
N ASN A 248 -10.03 -19.57 -23.85
CA ASN A 248 -9.05 -18.92 -24.72
C ASN A 248 -8.53 -19.86 -25.82
N THR A 249 -8.37 -21.16 -25.53
CA THR A 249 -7.90 -22.15 -26.51
C THR A 249 -8.98 -22.47 -27.56
N LEU A 250 -10.25 -22.48 -27.16
CA LEU A 250 -11.39 -22.62 -28.07
C LEU A 250 -11.52 -21.40 -29.00
N TYR A 251 -11.35 -20.19 -28.47
CA TYR A 251 -11.40 -18.95 -29.26
C TYR A 251 -10.22 -18.83 -30.22
N SER A 252 -9.00 -19.23 -29.82
CA SER A 252 -7.84 -19.29 -30.71
C SER A 252 -8.01 -20.34 -31.82
N ASN A 253 -8.68 -21.46 -31.52
CA ASN A 253 -8.94 -22.51 -32.52
C ASN A 253 -10.04 -22.10 -33.51
N MET A 254 -11.07 -21.36 -33.09
CA MET A 254 -12.10 -20.82 -34.01
C MET A 254 -11.55 -19.74 -34.95
N THR A 255 -10.64 -18.88 -34.46
CA THR A 255 -9.97 -17.87 -35.31
C THR A 255 -8.91 -18.46 -36.25
N SER A 256 -8.45 -19.69 -35.97
CA SER A 256 -7.53 -20.43 -36.86
C SER A 256 -8.26 -21.13 -38.03
N THR A 257 -9.57 -21.33 -37.94
CA THR A 257 -10.37 -22.04 -38.95
C THR A 257 -11.02 -21.14 -40.02
N ASP A 258 -10.91 -19.81 -39.89
CA ASP A 258 -11.50 -18.83 -40.84
C ASP A 258 -10.46 -18.14 -41.75
N THR A 259 -9.35 -18.81 -42.10
CA THR A 259 -8.34 -18.30 -43.06
C THR A 259 -8.43 -18.87 -44.48
N HIS A 260 -9.56 -19.49 -44.83
CA HIS A 260 -9.84 -19.82 -46.22
C HIS A 260 -11.22 -19.29 -46.61
N LEU A 261 -11.27 -18.06 -47.13
CA LEU A 261 -12.04 -17.68 -48.30
C LEU A 261 -11.66 -16.25 -48.76
N ASN A 262 -11.22 -16.20 -50.02
CA ASN A 262 -11.08 -15.06 -50.93
C ASN A 262 -9.75 -14.30 -50.98
N GLU A 263 -8.82 -14.88 -51.75
CA GLU A 263 -8.00 -14.12 -52.68
C GLU A 263 -8.82 -13.61 -53.88
N SER A 264 -8.36 -12.47 -54.40
CA SER A 264 -8.65 -11.84 -55.70
C SER A 264 -9.98 -11.09 -55.85
N VAL A 265 -9.90 -9.75 -55.99
CA VAL A 265 -10.24 -9.05 -57.24
C VAL A 265 -9.69 -7.62 -57.19
N SER A 266 -9.13 -7.24 -58.34
CA SER A 266 -8.45 -6.00 -58.70
C SER A 266 -9.26 -4.72 -58.51
N THR A 267 -8.51 -3.65 -58.22
CA THR A 267 -8.75 -2.23 -58.50
C THR A 267 -9.82 -1.91 -59.54
N LYS A 268 -10.84 -1.14 -59.14
CA LYS A 268 -11.48 -0.10 -59.98
C LYS A 268 -11.91 1.09 -59.12
N THR A 269 -11.32 2.23 -59.45
CA THR A 269 -11.70 3.59 -59.10
C THR A 269 -13.12 3.92 -59.54
N THR A 270 -13.94 4.45 -58.63
CA THR A 270 -14.94 5.48 -58.93
C THR A 270 -15.00 6.46 -57.77
N LYS A 271 -14.76 7.73 -58.09
CA LYS A 271 -15.01 8.89 -57.24
C LYS A 271 -16.50 8.96 -56.93
N ASP A 272 -16.84 9.22 -55.67
CA ASP A 272 -17.91 10.16 -55.32
C ASP A 272 -17.62 10.75 -53.93
N GLU A 273 -17.78 12.07 -53.86
CA GLU A 273 -17.40 12.94 -52.76
C GLU A 273 -18.50 13.06 -51.69
N ASN A 274 -18.06 13.38 -50.47
CA ASN A 274 -18.77 14.06 -49.37
C ASN A 274 -19.69 13.24 -48.44
N ILE A 275 -19.13 12.76 -47.31
CA ILE A 275 -19.62 13.04 -45.94
C ILE A 275 -18.41 13.22 -45.01
N VAL A 276 -18.49 14.25 -44.16
CA VAL A 276 -17.45 14.89 -43.36
C VAL A 276 -17.37 14.32 -41.93
N ALA A 277 -16.14 14.07 -41.44
CA ALA A 277 -15.58 14.13 -40.06
C ALA A 277 -16.31 13.42 -38.90
N ASN A 278 -15.70 12.82 -37.88
CA ASN A 278 -14.31 12.63 -37.43
C ASN A 278 -14.42 11.55 -36.33
N ASP A 279 -13.85 10.37 -36.51
CA ASP A 279 -13.86 9.28 -35.52
C ASP A 279 -12.50 8.60 -35.54
N GLU A 280 -11.49 9.13 -34.84
CA GLU A 280 -10.22 8.40 -34.70
C GLU A 280 -9.66 8.54 -33.28
N ALA A 281 -10.08 7.61 -32.42
CA ALA A 281 -9.26 7.17 -31.29
C ALA A 281 -7.98 6.54 -31.87
N PHE A 282 -6.93 7.32 -32.03
CA PHE A 282 -5.64 6.83 -32.48
C PHE A 282 -4.92 6.08 -31.35
N MET A 283 -4.55 4.82 -31.59
CA MET A 283 -3.29 4.32 -31.03
C MET A 283 -2.19 5.13 -31.69
N SER A 284 -1.34 5.83 -30.94
CA SER A 284 -0.22 6.51 -31.59
C SER A 284 0.72 5.45 -32.15
N ASP A 285 0.78 5.33 -33.48
CA ASP A 285 1.64 4.37 -34.18
C ASP A 285 3.14 4.54 -33.87
N GLU A 286 3.53 5.64 -33.20
CA GLU A 286 4.93 5.93 -32.83
C GLU A 286 5.30 5.67 -31.35
N ASN A 287 4.35 5.64 -30.40
CA ASN A 287 4.71 5.67 -28.97
C ASN A 287 4.34 4.42 -28.15
N ASP A 288 3.76 3.38 -28.74
CA ASP A 288 3.46 2.11 -28.07
C ASP A 288 2.42 2.19 -26.91
N PHE A 289 1.89 3.37 -26.54
CA PHE A 289 0.87 3.58 -25.50
C PHE A 289 -0.35 4.39 -25.98
N LEU A 290 -1.43 4.42 -25.19
CA LEU A 290 -2.70 5.08 -25.57
C LEU A 290 -2.72 6.56 -25.15
N ILE A 291 -3.03 7.44 -26.10
CA ILE A 291 -3.41 8.84 -25.86
C ILE A 291 -4.81 9.03 -26.44
N VAL A 292 -5.77 9.44 -25.62
CA VAL A 292 -7.17 9.55 -26.04
C VAL A 292 -7.83 10.73 -25.36
N ASP A 293 -8.80 11.34 -26.03
CA ASP A 293 -9.64 12.37 -25.41
C ASP A 293 -10.63 11.74 -24.41
N ALA A 294 -10.99 12.46 -23.35
CA ALA A 294 -11.97 12.00 -22.36
C ALA A 294 -13.30 11.58 -23.00
N ASP A 295 -13.77 12.32 -24.01
CA ASP A 295 -15.05 12.05 -24.67
C ASP A 295 -15.01 10.80 -25.56
N ALA A 296 -13.82 10.40 -26.02
CA ALA A 296 -13.59 9.21 -26.85
C ALA A 296 -13.20 7.97 -26.02
N LEU A 297 -12.91 8.12 -24.72
CA LEU A 297 -12.49 7.01 -23.88
C LEU A 297 -13.68 6.10 -23.53
N THR A 298 -13.61 4.85 -23.96
CA THR A 298 -14.54 3.81 -23.52
C THR A 298 -13.88 2.93 -22.46
N LEU A 299 -14.70 2.29 -21.62
CA LEU A 299 -14.21 1.33 -20.65
C LEU A 299 -13.49 0.15 -21.31
N ASP A 300 -13.94 -0.31 -22.48
CA ASP A 300 -13.33 -1.45 -23.17
C ASP A 300 -12.01 -1.07 -23.86
N SER A 301 -11.90 0.12 -24.44
CA SER A 301 -10.61 0.61 -24.96
C SER A 301 -9.59 0.82 -23.84
N PHE A 302 -10.03 1.36 -22.69
CA PHE A 302 -9.20 1.45 -21.48
C PHE A 302 -8.72 0.06 -21.04
N ARG A 303 -9.62 -0.90 -20.85
CA ARG A 303 -9.31 -2.25 -20.36
C ARG A 303 -8.36 -3.01 -21.27
N THR A 304 -8.53 -2.85 -22.59
CA THR A 304 -7.67 -3.49 -23.59
C THR A 304 -6.24 -2.99 -23.46
N CYS A 305 -6.04 -1.67 -23.39
CA CYS A 305 -4.71 -1.07 -23.25
C CYS A 305 -4.12 -1.30 -21.85
N TRP A 306 -4.93 -1.16 -20.81
CA TRP A 306 -4.52 -1.34 -19.42
C TRP A 306 -4.05 -2.78 -19.15
N GLY A 307 -4.71 -3.76 -19.77
CA GLY A 307 -4.33 -5.17 -19.72
C GLY A 307 -2.98 -5.49 -20.38
N MET A 308 -2.47 -4.63 -21.26
CA MET A 308 -1.11 -4.74 -21.82
C MET A 308 -0.05 -4.18 -20.85
N GLY A 309 -0.48 -3.53 -19.78
CA GLY A 309 0.38 -3.00 -18.74
C GLY A 309 1.15 -1.73 -19.11
N LYS A 310 0.62 -0.96 -20.05
CA LYS A 310 1.17 0.28 -20.58
C LYS A 310 0.47 1.51 -20.00
N PRO A 311 1.12 2.68 -19.95
CA PRO A 311 0.49 3.91 -19.50
C PRO A 311 -0.64 4.34 -20.44
N ILE A 312 -1.56 5.16 -19.93
CA ILE A 312 -2.64 5.76 -20.73
C ILE A 312 -2.71 7.25 -20.39
N MET A 313 -2.79 8.10 -21.40
CA MET A 313 -3.06 9.53 -21.22
C MET A 313 -4.46 9.85 -21.71
N VAL A 314 -5.30 10.36 -20.80
CA VAL A 314 -6.64 10.83 -21.11
C VAL A 314 -6.62 12.35 -21.09
N LYS A 315 -6.86 12.98 -22.23
CA LYS A 315 -6.87 14.43 -22.35
C LYS A 315 -8.20 15.02 -21.94
N ASN A 316 -8.20 16.29 -21.54
CA ASN A 316 -9.41 17.10 -21.36
C ASN A 316 -10.43 16.55 -20.33
N VAL A 317 -9.97 15.97 -19.22
CA VAL A 317 -10.85 15.46 -18.15
C VAL A 317 -11.45 16.56 -17.26
N MET A 318 -10.98 17.81 -17.38
CA MET A 318 -11.42 18.93 -16.55
C MET A 318 -12.09 20.03 -17.38
N ASP A 319 -13.25 20.46 -16.90
CA ASP A 319 -13.91 21.67 -17.37
C ASP A 319 -13.25 22.95 -16.80
N LYS A 320 -13.68 24.12 -17.29
CA LYS A 320 -13.13 25.41 -16.88
C LYS A 320 -13.38 25.73 -15.40
N ASP A 321 -14.55 25.36 -14.89
CA ASP A 321 -14.92 25.63 -13.50
C ASP A 321 -14.03 24.84 -12.53
N SER A 322 -13.73 23.58 -12.85
CA SER A 322 -12.71 22.81 -12.16
C SER A 322 -11.36 23.52 -12.21
N GLN A 323 -10.87 23.91 -13.38
CA GLN A 323 -9.55 24.56 -13.47
C GLN A 323 -9.46 25.85 -12.65
N GLU A 324 -10.54 26.64 -12.57
CA GLU A 324 -10.63 27.82 -11.72
C GLU A 324 -10.65 27.45 -10.22
N LEU A 325 -11.39 26.41 -9.83
CA LEU A 325 -11.40 25.92 -8.45
C LEU A 325 -10.00 25.49 -7.97
N TRP A 326 -9.20 24.90 -8.86
CA TRP A 326 -7.82 24.45 -8.59
C TRP A 326 -6.75 25.53 -8.84
N SER A 327 -7.14 26.77 -9.14
CA SER A 327 -6.21 27.87 -9.41
C SER A 327 -5.42 28.30 -8.15
N PRO A 328 -4.18 28.81 -8.31
CA PRO A 328 -3.41 29.32 -7.18
C PRO A 328 -4.12 30.47 -6.45
N GLU A 329 -4.91 31.29 -7.16
CA GLU A 329 -5.76 32.32 -6.57
C GLU A 329 -6.83 31.73 -5.65
N SER A 330 -7.52 30.66 -6.08
CA SER A 330 -8.48 29.93 -5.25
C SER A 330 -7.80 29.39 -3.98
N PHE A 331 -6.61 28.82 -4.11
CA PHE A 331 -5.85 28.33 -2.96
C PHE A 331 -5.46 29.44 -1.98
N ILE A 332 -4.99 30.58 -2.48
CA ILE A 332 -4.69 31.75 -1.65
C ILE A 332 -5.96 32.20 -0.93
N ASN A 333 -7.07 32.34 -1.63
CA ASN A 333 -8.31 32.88 -1.05
C ASN A 333 -8.93 31.96 0.01
N LYS A 334 -8.89 30.63 -0.20
CA LYS A 334 -9.56 29.65 0.66
C LYS A 334 -8.68 29.10 1.77
N TYR A 335 -7.38 28.91 1.53
CA TYR A 335 -6.52 28.09 2.40
C TYR A 335 -5.34 28.87 3.02
N SER A 336 -5.22 30.18 2.80
CA SER A 336 -4.10 30.96 3.35
C SER A 336 -4.21 31.29 4.84
N VAL A 337 -5.41 31.20 5.43
CA VAL A 337 -5.69 31.57 6.81
C VAL A 337 -6.51 30.50 7.51
N GLU A 338 -6.11 30.16 8.73
CA GLU A 338 -6.84 29.28 9.64
C GLU A 338 -7.35 30.06 10.87
N GLU A 339 -8.52 29.68 11.39
CA GLU A 339 -9.05 30.21 12.65
C GLU A 339 -8.59 29.34 13.82
N LYS A 340 -7.90 29.95 14.80
CA LYS A 340 -7.49 29.28 16.05
C LYS A 340 -8.16 29.92 17.25
N GLU A 341 -8.52 29.11 18.25
CA GLU A 341 -9.00 29.62 19.54
C GLU A 341 -7.83 30.16 20.38
N ASP A 342 -7.95 31.40 20.83
CA ASP A 342 -7.08 31.97 21.85
C ASP A 342 -7.38 31.29 23.19
N GLY A 343 -6.47 30.43 23.64
CA GLY A 343 -6.53 29.74 24.93
C GLY A 343 -6.62 30.68 26.14
N SER A 344 -6.35 31.98 25.95
CA SER A 344 -6.42 33.01 26.98
C SER A 344 -7.79 33.70 27.07
N LYS A 345 -8.56 33.78 25.97
CA LYS A 345 -9.73 34.67 25.88
C LYS A 345 -10.96 34.08 25.15
N LYS A 346 -10.97 32.81 24.74
CA LYS A 346 -12.07 32.20 23.94
C LYS A 346 -12.47 33.07 22.74
N ARG A 347 -11.49 33.71 22.08
CA ARG A 347 -11.69 34.48 20.85
C ARG A 347 -11.02 33.76 19.70
N LYS A 348 -11.63 33.79 18.52
CA LYS A 348 -11.03 33.26 17.30
C LYS A 348 -10.02 34.27 16.74
N ILE A 349 -8.80 33.82 16.47
CA ILE A 349 -7.75 34.60 15.82
C ILE A 349 -7.47 33.98 14.46
N LYS A 350 -7.31 34.84 13.44
CA LYS A 350 -6.88 34.45 12.09
C LYS A 350 -5.36 34.36 12.05
N VAL A 351 -4.84 33.18 11.75
CA VAL A 351 -3.39 32.90 11.63
C VAL A 351 -3.09 32.42 10.22
N LYS A 352 -1.91 32.74 9.68
CA LYS A 352 -1.51 32.21 8.36
C LYS A 352 -1.37 30.70 8.41
N THR A 353 -1.95 30.01 7.43
CA THR A 353 -1.75 28.57 7.23
C THR A 353 -0.32 28.33 6.76
N MET A 354 0.40 27.49 7.48
CA MET A 354 1.77 27.09 7.17
C MET A 354 1.78 25.73 6.47
N THR A 355 2.79 25.49 5.63
CA THR A 355 3.02 24.22 4.96
C THR A 355 4.51 23.92 4.84
N GLU A 356 4.86 22.64 4.88
CA GLU A 356 6.21 22.15 4.67
C GLU A 356 6.48 22.04 3.15
N VAL A 357 7.60 22.61 2.71
CA VAL A 357 8.06 22.58 1.33
C VAL A 357 9.45 21.97 1.23
N ILE A 358 9.68 21.25 0.14
CA ILE A 358 10.92 20.51 -0.13
C ILE A 358 11.61 21.14 -1.33
N ASN A 359 12.90 21.46 -1.22
CA ASN A 359 13.71 21.81 -2.37
C ASN A 359 14.04 20.55 -3.19
N CYS A 360 13.66 20.53 -4.47
CA CYS A 360 13.76 19.33 -5.32
C CYS A 360 15.21 18.93 -5.65
N GLU A 361 16.15 19.88 -5.61
CA GLU A 361 17.56 19.65 -5.93
C GLU A 361 18.29 19.00 -4.76
N ASN A 362 18.25 19.64 -3.58
CA ASN A 362 19.02 19.22 -2.41
C ASN A 362 18.22 18.46 -1.35
N GLY A 363 16.89 18.41 -1.46
CA GLY A 363 16.00 17.71 -0.53
C GLY A 363 15.77 18.42 0.81
N PHE A 364 16.25 19.66 0.98
CA PHE A 364 16.07 20.41 2.22
C PHE A 364 14.59 20.78 2.43
N VAL A 365 14.10 20.57 3.66
CA VAL A 365 12.73 20.84 4.07
C VAL A 365 12.69 22.13 4.88
N HIS A 366 11.76 23.03 4.55
CA HIS A 366 11.48 24.23 5.34
C HIS A 366 9.99 24.56 5.33
N GLU A 367 9.55 25.41 6.25
CA GLU A 367 8.17 25.87 6.29
C GLU A 367 8.00 27.22 5.57
N THR A 368 6.85 27.40 4.92
CA THR A 368 6.40 28.67 4.35
C THR A 368 4.88 28.81 4.52
N SER A 369 4.33 30.01 4.40
CA SER A 369 2.88 30.18 4.40
C SER A 369 2.31 29.82 3.03
N VAL A 370 1.12 29.20 3.00
CA VAL A 370 0.40 28.84 1.76
C VAL A 370 0.31 30.03 0.81
N GLU A 371 -0.01 31.21 1.33
CA GLU A 371 -0.06 32.47 0.56
C GLU A 371 1.26 32.79 -0.16
N ASN A 372 2.40 32.63 0.52
CA ASN A 372 3.69 33.00 -0.05
C ASN A 372 4.11 32.00 -1.12
N PHE A 373 3.89 30.70 -0.83
CA PHE A 373 4.17 29.64 -1.79
C PHE A 373 3.42 29.86 -3.11
N PHE A 374 2.12 30.17 -3.06
CA PHE A 374 1.36 30.39 -4.29
C PHE A 374 1.68 31.72 -5.00
N LYS A 375 2.08 32.78 -4.28
CA LYS A 375 2.62 33.99 -4.92
C LYS A 375 3.92 33.70 -5.70
N GLU A 376 4.81 32.90 -5.12
CA GLU A 376 6.05 32.44 -5.76
C GLU A 376 5.81 31.43 -6.90
N TYR A 377 4.74 30.62 -6.80
CA TYR A 377 4.25 29.73 -7.85
C TYR A 377 3.83 30.52 -9.10
N ILE A 378 3.08 31.61 -8.90
CA ILE A 378 2.59 32.50 -9.96
C ILE A 378 3.74 33.31 -10.56
N ASN A 379 4.61 33.87 -9.71
CA ASN A 379 5.71 34.72 -10.16
C ASN A 379 7.07 34.15 -9.69
N PRO A 380 7.82 33.50 -10.60
CA PRO A 380 9.13 32.93 -10.29
C PRO A 380 10.15 33.93 -9.73
N THR A 381 10.04 35.23 -10.07
CA THR A 381 10.97 36.26 -9.58
C THR A 381 10.84 36.53 -8.09
N LEU A 382 9.73 36.11 -7.47
CA LEU A 382 9.52 36.25 -6.03
C LEU A 382 10.18 35.11 -5.22
N ARG A 383 10.64 34.04 -5.89
CA ARG A 383 11.23 32.88 -5.22
C ARG A 383 12.49 33.30 -4.46
N LYS A 384 12.60 32.88 -3.20
CA LYS A 384 13.80 33.14 -2.40
C LYS A 384 15.03 32.53 -3.06
N GLY A 385 16.06 33.35 -3.27
CA GLY A 385 17.29 32.90 -3.94
C GLY A 385 17.19 32.84 -5.46
N TYR A 386 16.13 33.38 -6.06
CA TYR A 386 16.00 33.48 -7.52
C TYR A 386 17.22 34.19 -8.12
N LYS A 387 17.85 33.53 -9.09
CA LYS A 387 18.75 34.15 -10.05
C LYS A 387 18.34 33.69 -11.43
N LYS A 388 18.51 34.56 -12.42
CA LYS A 388 18.18 34.24 -13.81
C LYS A 388 19.04 33.06 -14.28
N GLY A 389 18.40 31.97 -14.70
CA GLY A 389 19.06 30.73 -15.14
C GLY A 389 19.48 29.77 -14.01
N GLU A 390 19.12 30.05 -12.75
CA GLU A 390 19.25 29.11 -11.62
C GLU A 390 17.86 28.94 -10.97
N PRO A 391 17.00 28.06 -11.51
CA PRO A 391 15.64 27.93 -11.03
C PRO A 391 15.61 27.24 -9.66
N VAL A 392 15.14 27.97 -8.63
CA VAL A 392 14.81 27.35 -7.34
C VAL A 392 13.47 26.61 -7.49
N VAL A 393 13.51 25.28 -7.35
CA VAL A 393 12.33 24.42 -7.48
C VAL A 393 11.92 23.88 -6.12
N LEU A 394 10.80 24.38 -5.61
CA LEU A 394 10.18 23.90 -4.38
C LEU A 394 8.93 23.08 -4.69
N LYS A 395 8.63 22.12 -3.82
CA LYS A 395 7.41 21.33 -3.88
C LYS A 395 6.74 21.13 -2.53
N ILE A 396 5.42 21.02 -2.55
CA ILE A 396 4.61 20.42 -1.50
C ILE A 396 4.27 19.01 -1.96
N LYS A 397 4.67 18.01 -1.17
CA LYS A 397 4.43 16.60 -1.45
C LYS A 397 3.32 16.06 -0.55
N ASP A 398 2.44 15.22 -1.11
CA ASP A 398 1.40 14.49 -0.38
C ASP A 398 0.49 15.42 0.43
N TRP A 399 0.03 16.55 -0.13
CA TRP A 399 -0.82 17.49 0.63
C TRP A 399 -2.28 17.00 0.64
N PRO A 400 -2.91 16.82 1.81
CA PRO A 400 -2.36 17.00 3.14
C PRO A 400 -1.61 15.77 3.68
N PRO A 401 -0.46 15.94 4.38
CA PRO A 401 0.46 14.83 4.65
C PRO A 401 -0.03 13.86 5.74
N LYS A 402 -0.94 14.30 6.61
CA LYS A 402 -1.36 13.56 7.82
C LYS A 402 -2.87 13.53 8.04
N HIS A 403 -3.63 14.18 7.17
CA HIS A 403 -5.07 14.31 7.29
C HIS A 403 -5.75 13.63 6.11
N ASP A 404 -7.01 13.27 6.31
CA ASP A 404 -7.85 12.85 5.20
C ASP A 404 -8.05 14.02 4.23
N PHE A 405 -7.94 13.74 2.94
CA PHE A 405 -8.04 14.77 1.91
C PHE A 405 -9.46 15.35 1.84
N GLY A 406 -10.50 14.52 1.97
CA GLY A 406 -11.89 14.94 1.92
C GLY A 406 -12.32 15.75 3.14
N GLU A 407 -11.77 15.44 4.32
CA GLU A 407 -11.98 16.24 5.52
C GLU A 407 -11.31 17.61 5.42
N GLN A 408 -10.09 17.68 4.89
CA GLN A 408 -9.34 18.95 4.82
C GLN A 408 -9.74 19.82 3.63
N PHE A 409 -10.08 19.22 2.49
CA PHE A 409 -10.37 19.91 1.23
C PHE A 409 -11.67 19.38 0.58
N PRO A 410 -12.84 19.58 1.21
CA PRO A 410 -14.10 18.94 0.76
C PRO A 410 -14.53 19.33 -0.66
N ASP A 411 -14.40 20.61 -1.02
CA ASP A 411 -14.71 21.10 -2.37
C ASP A 411 -13.81 20.45 -3.43
N LEU A 412 -12.50 20.43 -3.16
CA LEU A 412 -11.50 19.85 -4.04
C LEU A 412 -11.67 18.33 -4.15
N TYR A 413 -12.00 17.65 -3.05
CA TYR A 413 -12.30 16.22 -3.05
C TYR A 413 -13.50 15.91 -3.95
N THR A 414 -14.59 16.66 -3.77
CA THR A 414 -15.82 16.47 -4.53
C THR A 414 -15.57 16.67 -6.02
N ASP A 415 -14.84 17.73 -6.38
CA ASP A 415 -14.49 18.01 -7.76
C ASP A 415 -13.54 16.95 -8.35
N PHE A 416 -12.47 16.58 -7.62
CA PHE A 416 -11.53 15.57 -8.07
C PHE A 416 -12.22 14.23 -8.37
N MET A 417 -13.04 13.75 -7.43
CA MET A 417 -13.77 12.49 -7.61
C MET A 417 -14.77 12.55 -8.77
N ARG A 418 -15.29 13.74 -9.11
CA ARG A 418 -16.19 13.97 -10.25
C ARG A 418 -15.43 13.91 -11.58
N ILE A 419 -14.26 14.53 -11.68
CA ILE A 419 -13.50 14.62 -12.95
C ILE A 419 -12.77 13.33 -13.33
N LEU A 420 -12.52 12.42 -12.37
CA LEU A 420 -11.76 11.20 -12.65
C LEU A 420 -12.39 10.39 -13.81
N PRO A 421 -11.63 10.09 -14.87
CA PRO A 421 -12.07 9.18 -15.92
C PRO A 421 -12.10 7.74 -15.39
N VAL A 422 -12.82 6.84 -16.09
CA VAL A 422 -12.95 5.40 -15.74
C VAL A 422 -13.14 5.15 -14.23
N LYS A 423 -14.21 5.73 -13.68
CA LYS A 423 -14.58 5.66 -12.26
C LYS A 423 -14.77 4.22 -11.77
N GLU A 424 -14.98 3.28 -12.69
CA GLU A 424 -15.02 1.84 -12.46
C GLU A 424 -13.70 1.30 -11.88
N TYR A 425 -12.58 1.96 -12.15
CA TYR A 425 -11.26 1.71 -11.58
C TYR A 425 -10.88 2.72 -10.49
N CYS A 426 -11.15 4.02 -10.70
CA CYS A 426 -10.51 5.09 -9.92
C CYS A 426 -11.41 5.76 -8.88
N THR A 427 -12.29 5.02 -8.21
CA THR A 427 -13.10 5.57 -7.10
C THR A 427 -13.39 4.54 -6.02
N VAL A 428 -13.92 4.99 -4.89
CA VAL A 428 -14.42 4.12 -3.79
C VAL A 428 -15.61 3.24 -4.21
N ASN A 429 -16.29 3.58 -5.31
CA ASN A 429 -17.40 2.82 -5.88
C ASN A 429 -16.96 1.94 -7.08
N GLY A 430 -15.69 2.01 -7.46
CA GLY A 430 -15.15 1.30 -8.61
C GLY A 430 -15.21 -0.22 -8.43
N TYR A 431 -15.91 -0.90 -9.35
CA TYR A 431 -16.06 -2.35 -9.30
C TYR A 431 -14.88 -3.11 -9.92
N PHE A 432 -13.91 -2.47 -10.57
CA PHE A 432 -12.61 -3.08 -10.85
C PHE A 432 -11.60 -2.83 -9.74
N ASN A 433 -11.78 -1.79 -8.91
CA ASN A 433 -10.84 -1.49 -7.83
C ASN A 433 -10.90 -2.50 -6.68
N LEU A 434 -9.94 -3.43 -6.64
CA LEU A 434 -9.92 -4.51 -5.66
C LEU A 434 -9.76 -4.01 -4.22
N SER A 435 -9.13 -2.85 -4.00
CA SER A 435 -8.93 -2.28 -2.66
C SER A 435 -10.27 -2.03 -1.93
N ASN A 436 -11.32 -1.65 -2.67
CA ASN A 436 -12.67 -1.42 -2.13
C ASN A 436 -13.32 -2.67 -1.51
N ARG A 437 -12.74 -3.87 -1.71
CA ARG A 437 -13.24 -5.10 -1.09
C ARG A 437 -12.70 -5.36 0.30
N LEU A 438 -11.65 -4.68 0.76
CA LEU A 438 -11.13 -4.88 2.10
C LEU A 438 -12.04 -4.15 3.11
N PRO A 439 -12.59 -4.85 4.14
CA PRO A 439 -13.42 -4.20 5.16
C PRO A 439 -12.69 -3.07 5.88
N ILE A 440 -13.41 -1.97 6.17
CA ILE A 440 -12.83 -0.78 6.80
C ILE A 440 -12.26 -1.07 8.19
N GLU A 441 -12.82 -2.05 8.90
CA GLU A 441 -12.36 -2.49 10.22
C GLU A 441 -10.98 -3.16 10.17
N LEU A 442 -10.51 -3.55 8.98
CA LEU A 442 -9.15 -4.06 8.76
C LEU A 442 -8.14 -2.96 8.41
N LEU A 443 -8.57 -1.69 8.47
CA LEU A 443 -7.77 -0.50 8.20
C LEU A 443 -7.10 -0.56 6.82
N PRO A 444 -7.89 -0.58 5.72
CA PRO A 444 -7.34 -0.61 4.37
C PRO A 444 -6.34 0.53 4.15
N PRO A 445 -5.36 0.37 3.24
CA PRO A 445 -4.46 1.46 2.87
C PRO A 445 -5.25 2.70 2.44
N ASP A 446 -4.74 3.86 2.82
CA ASP A 446 -5.20 5.14 2.28
C ASP A 446 -4.67 5.30 0.85
N LEU A 447 -5.48 4.84 -0.11
CA LEU A 447 -5.26 5.02 -1.55
C LEU A 447 -6.00 6.26 -2.10
N GLY A 448 -6.57 7.06 -1.20
CA GLY A 448 -7.37 8.23 -1.55
C GLY A 448 -6.54 9.35 -2.21
N PRO A 449 -7.20 10.45 -2.58
CA PRO A 449 -6.55 11.52 -3.32
C PRO A 449 -5.39 12.16 -2.55
N LYS A 450 -4.29 12.44 -3.27
CA LYS A 450 -3.12 13.17 -2.75
C LYS A 450 -2.71 14.27 -3.72
N MET A 451 -2.42 15.46 -3.19
CA MET A 451 -1.97 16.60 -3.99
C MET A 451 -0.46 16.69 -4.06
N PHE A 452 0.04 17.04 -5.25
CA PHE A 452 1.44 17.29 -5.54
C PHE A 452 1.56 18.64 -6.22
N ILE A 453 2.17 19.61 -5.54
CA ILE A 453 2.33 20.97 -6.06
C ILE A 453 3.81 21.27 -6.16
N ALA A 454 4.29 21.71 -7.31
CA ALA A 454 5.69 22.07 -7.45
C ALA A 454 5.88 23.21 -8.45
N TYR A 455 6.93 24.00 -8.21
CA TYR A 455 7.37 25.05 -9.13
C TYR A 455 7.88 24.46 -10.45
N GLY A 456 7.88 25.28 -11.50
CA GLY A 456 8.53 24.96 -12.77
C GLY A 456 10.05 25.02 -12.68
N SER A 457 10.70 24.14 -13.43
CA SER A 457 12.14 24.05 -13.68
C SER A 457 12.45 24.43 -15.14
N ASP A 458 13.72 24.72 -15.43
CA ASP A 458 14.15 24.96 -16.81
C ASP A 458 14.11 23.66 -17.65
N GLN A 459 14.08 23.81 -18.98
CA GLN A 459 14.09 22.69 -19.93
C GLN A 459 15.53 22.21 -20.22
N GLY A 460 15.69 20.96 -20.65
CA GLY A 460 16.98 20.39 -21.07
C GLY A 460 17.88 19.91 -19.93
N GLU A 461 19.20 19.99 -20.10
CA GLU A 461 20.18 19.40 -19.16
C GLU A 461 20.10 19.93 -17.72
N GLN A 462 19.62 21.16 -17.56
CA GLN A 462 19.45 21.81 -16.25
C GLN A 462 18.10 21.48 -15.59
N SER A 463 17.28 20.63 -16.23
CA SER A 463 15.96 20.29 -15.71
C SER A 463 16.05 19.53 -14.39
N VAL A 464 15.27 19.98 -13.41
CA VAL A 464 15.21 19.38 -12.08
C VAL A 464 13.96 18.54 -11.97
N GLY A 465 14.13 17.24 -11.76
CA GLY A 465 13.02 16.33 -11.50
C GLY A 465 12.24 16.74 -10.26
N THR A 466 11.01 17.25 -10.44
CA THR A 466 10.08 17.53 -9.34
C THR A 466 9.68 16.25 -8.64
N THR A 467 9.58 15.16 -9.41
CA THR A 467 9.44 13.79 -8.92
C THR A 467 10.58 12.96 -9.47
N LYS A 468 11.49 12.55 -8.58
CA LYS A 468 12.63 11.68 -8.90
C LYS A 468 12.17 10.27 -9.25
N LEU A 469 13.05 9.51 -9.90
CA LEU A 469 12.75 8.14 -10.33
C LEU A 469 12.32 7.29 -9.14
N HIS A 470 11.13 6.73 -9.23
CA HIS A 470 10.54 5.85 -8.22
C HIS A 470 9.54 4.90 -8.85
N CYS A 471 8.87 4.09 -8.05
CA CYS A 471 7.88 3.12 -8.49
C CYS A 471 6.84 2.91 -7.38
N ASP A 472 5.57 2.79 -7.78
CA ASP A 472 4.46 2.56 -6.87
C ASP A 472 4.03 1.10 -6.83
N MET A 473 3.49 0.69 -5.68
CA MET A 473 2.97 -0.67 -5.45
C MET A 473 1.59 -0.90 -6.05
N ALA A 474 0.83 0.19 -6.20
CA ALA A 474 -0.53 0.22 -6.70
C ALA A 474 -0.55 0.89 -8.07
N ASP A 475 -1.66 0.74 -8.76
CA ASP A 475 -1.95 1.55 -9.95
C ASP A 475 -2.26 2.98 -9.52
N ALA A 476 -1.98 3.95 -10.38
CA ALA A 476 -2.26 5.35 -10.09
C ALA A 476 -2.86 6.07 -11.31
N VAL A 477 -3.68 7.07 -11.04
CA VAL A 477 -4.06 8.11 -12.00
C VAL A 477 -3.63 9.45 -11.45
N ASN A 478 -2.95 10.26 -12.26
CA ASN A 478 -2.49 11.60 -11.92
C ASN A 478 -3.13 12.62 -12.86
N VAL A 479 -3.93 13.54 -12.31
CA VAL A 479 -4.55 14.63 -13.07
C VAL A 479 -3.78 15.93 -12.85
N MET A 480 -3.46 16.62 -13.94
CA MET A 480 -2.94 17.98 -13.88
C MET A 480 -4.08 18.97 -13.64
N CYS A 481 -4.31 19.33 -12.38
CA CYS A 481 -5.41 20.21 -11.99
C CYS A 481 -5.22 21.66 -12.43
N HIS A 482 -3.98 22.14 -12.44
CA HIS A 482 -3.63 23.49 -12.89
C HIS A 482 -2.15 23.56 -13.26
N ALA A 483 -1.79 24.41 -14.23
CA ALA A 483 -0.42 24.81 -14.46
C ALA A 483 -0.33 26.28 -14.86
N ASN A 484 0.68 26.99 -14.35
CA ASN A 484 0.97 28.37 -14.73
C ASN A 484 1.80 28.41 -16.02
N LYS A 485 1.19 27.93 -17.12
CA LYS A 485 1.82 27.82 -18.43
C LYS A 485 1.82 29.16 -19.15
N SER A 486 2.94 29.50 -19.78
CA SER A 486 3.13 30.81 -20.46
C SER A 486 3.49 30.71 -21.94
N ASP A 487 3.77 29.50 -22.44
CA ASP A 487 4.11 29.19 -23.82
C ASP A 487 3.24 28.03 -24.33
N ASP A 488 3.55 27.46 -25.48
CA ASP A 488 2.83 26.28 -26.01
C ASP A 488 3.42 24.93 -25.52
N CYS A 489 4.54 24.95 -24.78
CA CYS A 489 5.22 23.74 -24.30
C CYS A 489 4.38 22.98 -23.25
N ALA A 490 4.63 21.68 -23.09
CA ALA A 490 3.95 20.92 -22.04
C ALA A 490 4.20 21.51 -20.64
N ALA A 491 3.21 21.42 -19.74
CA ALA A 491 3.40 21.86 -18.36
C ALA A 491 4.34 20.94 -17.58
N ALA A 492 4.27 19.63 -17.82
CA ALA A 492 5.18 18.64 -17.26
C ALA A 492 5.51 17.52 -18.25
N ILE A 493 6.69 16.96 -18.12
CA ILE A 493 7.13 15.76 -18.82
C ILE A 493 7.21 14.59 -17.85
N TRP A 494 6.70 13.45 -18.31
CA TRP A 494 6.82 12.17 -17.63
C TRP A 494 7.69 11.24 -18.44
N ASP A 495 8.54 10.49 -17.74
CA ASP A 495 9.15 9.28 -18.29
C ASP A 495 8.64 8.10 -17.48
N ILE A 496 7.93 7.18 -18.12
CA ILE A 496 7.42 5.95 -17.52
C ILE A 496 8.10 4.79 -18.21
N PHE A 497 8.69 3.87 -17.45
CA PHE A 497 9.43 2.75 -18.00
C PHE A 497 8.61 1.45 -17.95
N PRO A 498 8.77 0.56 -18.95
CA PRO A 498 8.21 -0.78 -18.89
C PRO A 498 8.63 -1.52 -17.63
N TYR A 499 7.69 -2.21 -17.00
CA TYR A 499 7.92 -2.96 -15.77
C TYR A 499 9.04 -4.00 -15.93
N GLU A 500 9.13 -4.62 -17.11
CA GLU A 500 10.13 -5.62 -17.47
C GLU A 500 11.57 -5.05 -17.41
N SER A 501 11.73 -3.74 -17.60
CA SER A 501 13.01 -3.05 -17.56
C SER A 501 13.49 -2.72 -16.15
N MET A 502 12.70 -2.99 -15.11
CA MET A 502 12.98 -2.59 -13.72
C MET A 502 14.34 -3.09 -13.21
N SER A 503 14.73 -4.33 -13.53
CA SER A 503 16.01 -4.91 -13.10
C SER A 503 17.21 -4.22 -13.76
N THR A 504 17.08 -3.91 -15.04
CA THR A 504 18.06 -3.15 -15.83
C THR A 504 18.20 -1.73 -15.32
N ILE A 505 17.09 -1.02 -15.07
CA ILE A 505 17.08 0.34 -14.52
C ILE A 505 17.76 0.37 -13.16
N ARG A 506 17.44 -0.58 -12.26
CA ARG A 506 18.14 -0.69 -10.97
C ARG A 506 19.65 -0.84 -11.14
N SER A 507 20.09 -1.66 -12.08
CA SER A 507 21.52 -1.90 -12.34
C SER A 507 22.20 -0.64 -12.88
N PHE A 508 21.53 0.08 -13.79
CA PHE A 508 22.00 1.35 -14.32
C PHE A 508 22.11 2.41 -13.22
N VAL A 509 21.07 2.61 -12.39
CA VAL A 509 21.10 3.60 -11.29
C VAL A 509 22.18 3.24 -10.26
N LYS A 510 22.43 1.95 -9.98
CA LYS A 510 23.58 1.53 -9.14
C LYS A 510 24.91 1.94 -9.75
N LYS A 511 25.08 1.76 -11.06
CA LYS A 511 26.30 2.18 -11.78
C LYS A 511 26.50 3.69 -11.65
N ILE A 512 25.47 4.49 -11.87
CA ILE A 512 25.54 5.96 -11.70
C ILE A 512 25.88 6.34 -10.25
N ALA A 513 25.28 5.67 -9.26
CA ALA A 513 25.60 5.93 -7.86
C ALA A 513 27.08 5.66 -7.53
N LEU A 514 27.66 4.59 -8.08
CA LEU A 514 29.09 4.28 -7.93
C LEU A 514 29.98 5.33 -8.61
N GLU A 515 29.64 5.75 -9.83
CA GLU A 515 30.35 6.80 -10.57
C GLU A 515 30.35 8.15 -9.82
N GLN A 516 29.27 8.46 -9.11
CA GLN A 516 29.12 9.68 -8.31
C GLN A 516 29.52 9.53 -6.83
N ASN A 517 30.09 8.38 -6.44
CA ASN A 517 30.43 8.06 -5.05
C ASN A 517 29.24 8.26 -4.06
N LYS A 518 28.02 8.01 -4.54
CA LYS A 518 26.77 8.11 -3.77
C LYS A 518 26.48 6.77 -3.10
N LYS A 519 26.39 6.77 -1.77
CA LYS A 519 25.93 5.61 -1.02
C LYS A 519 24.41 5.49 -1.16
N ILE A 520 23.95 4.35 -1.67
CA ILE A 520 22.54 4.01 -1.82
C ILE A 520 22.26 2.63 -1.23
N ILE A 521 21.05 2.42 -0.73
CA ILE A 521 20.55 1.14 -0.23
C ILE A 521 19.79 0.44 -1.36
N ASP A 522 18.78 1.11 -1.93
CA ASP A 522 18.06 0.62 -3.10
C ASP A 522 17.90 1.71 -4.17
N PRO A 523 18.12 1.40 -5.46
CA PRO A 523 18.24 2.42 -6.50
C PRO A 523 16.93 3.13 -6.83
N ILE A 524 15.78 2.51 -6.55
CA ILE A 524 14.45 3.04 -6.85
C ILE A 524 13.83 3.61 -5.58
N HIS A 525 14.04 2.96 -4.43
CA HIS A 525 13.46 3.39 -3.17
C HIS A 525 14.13 4.59 -2.52
N ASP A 526 15.44 4.78 -2.76
CA ASP A 526 16.13 5.94 -2.22
C ASP A 526 15.64 7.23 -2.90
N GLN A 527 14.89 7.15 -4.01
CA GLN A 527 14.25 8.26 -4.74
C GLN A 527 15.19 9.46 -4.94
N TRP A 528 16.46 9.19 -5.24
CA TRP A 528 17.53 10.19 -5.15
C TRP A 528 17.93 10.79 -6.50
N LEU A 529 17.69 10.06 -7.60
CA LEU A 529 18.12 10.41 -8.95
C LEU A 529 16.93 10.75 -9.85
N TYR A 530 17.11 11.76 -10.68
CA TYR A 530 16.30 12.03 -11.86
C TYR A 530 17.17 11.75 -13.09
N LEU A 531 16.66 10.97 -14.05
CA LEU A 531 17.34 10.69 -15.31
C LEU A 531 17.08 11.84 -16.27
N ASN A 532 18.03 12.77 -16.39
CA ASN A 532 17.97 13.82 -17.41
C ASN A 532 18.19 13.23 -18.82
N ASP A 533 18.09 14.05 -19.86
CA ASP A 533 18.18 13.60 -21.25
C ASP A 533 19.50 12.85 -21.54
N THR A 534 20.63 13.31 -21.01
CA THR A 534 21.92 12.61 -21.12
C THR A 534 21.89 11.20 -20.51
N LEU A 535 21.28 11.05 -19.33
CA LEU A 535 21.17 9.75 -18.67
C LEU A 535 20.15 8.83 -19.36
N LEU A 536 19.08 9.39 -19.93
CA LEU A 536 18.10 8.64 -20.72
C LEU A 536 18.71 8.12 -22.02
N GLU A 537 19.42 8.96 -22.77
CA GLU A 537 20.16 8.57 -23.98
C GLU A 537 21.20 7.49 -23.67
N ARG A 538 21.90 7.63 -22.53
CA ARG A 538 22.87 6.63 -22.08
C ARG A 538 22.20 5.31 -21.71
N LEU A 539 21.06 5.34 -21.02
CA LEU A 539 20.29 4.15 -20.67
C LEU A 539 19.82 3.42 -21.94
N GLU A 540 19.32 4.15 -22.93
CA GLU A 540 18.94 3.58 -24.22
C GLU A 540 20.15 2.97 -24.94
N LYS A 541 21.25 3.70 -25.05
CA LYS A 541 22.44 3.25 -25.79
C LYS A 541 23.12 2.04 -25.15
N GLU A 542 23.22 2.01 -23.82
CA GLU A 542 23.92 0.93 -23.10
C GLU A 542 23.03 -0.30 -22.88
N HIS A 543 21.70 -0.13 -22.79
CA HIS A 543 20.80 -1.19 -22.34
C HIS A 543 19.55 -1.40 -23.20
N GLY A 544 19.31 -0.59 -24.22
CA GLY A 544 18.12 -0.67 -25.08
C GLY A 544 16.81 -0.31 -24.38
N VAL A 545 16.86 0.30 -23.20
CA VAL A 545 15.68 0.65 -22.41
C VAL A 545 15.22 2.07 -22.76
N LYS A 546 13.99 2.20 -23.24
CA LYS A 546 13.31 3.47 -23.50
C LYS A 546 12.19 3.72 -22.50
N SER A 547 11.96 4.98 -22.15
CA SER A 547 10.73 5.40 -21.48
C SER A 547 9.63 5.61 -22.52
N TRP A 548 8.39 5.39 -22.08
CA TRP A 548 7.23 6.09 -22.64
C TRP A 548 7.30 7.53 -22.12
N ARG A 549 7.57 8.49 -23.01
CA ARG A 549 7.66 9.91 -22.66
C ARG A 549 6.32 10.59 -22.93
N LEU A 550 5.71 11.19 -21.89
CA LEU A 550 4.41 11.85 -21.96
C LEU A 550 4.54 13.34 -21.66
N TYR A 551 3.71 14.13 -22.34
CA TYR A 551 3.65 15.58 -22.25
C TYR A 551 2.31 15.99 -21.67
N GLN A 552 2.27 16.31 -20.38
CA GLN A 552 1.04 16.55 -19.63
C GLN A 552 0.73 18.04 -19.53
N ASN A 553 -0.51 18.44 -19.85
CA ASN A 553 -1.05 19.79 -19.72
C ASN A 553 -2.24 19.83 -18.74
N PRO A 554 -2.71 21.02 -18.30
CA PRO A 554 -3.91 21.15 -17.47
C PRO A 554 -5.11 20.42 -18.07
N GLY A 555 -5.79 19.62 -17.24
CA GLY A 555 -6.90 18.76 -17.67
C GLY A 555 -6.47 17.40 -18.21
N ASP A 556 -5.18 17.07 -18.33
CA ASP A 556 -4.75 15.74 -18.72
C ASP A 556 -4.59 14.82 -17.50
N ALA A 557 -5.10 13.58 -17.63
CA ALA A 557 -4.92 12.49 -16.68
C ALA A 557 -3.93 11.45 -17.22
N VAL A 558 -2.89 11.14 -16.45
CA VAL A 558 -1.90 10.10 -16.75
C VAL A 558 -2.16 8.91 -15.85
N PHE A 559 -2.42 7.75 -16.45
CA PHE A 559 -2.53 6.47 -15.77
C PHE A 559 -1.20 5.73 -15.78
N ILE A 560 -0.76 5.30 -14.59
CA ILE A 560 0.51 4.63 -14.36
C ILE A 560 0.25 3.22 -13.83
N PRO A 561 0.60 2.16 -14.59
CA PRO A 561 0.44 0.79 -14.12
C PRO A 561 1.35 0.48 -12.93
N ALA A 562 0.85 -0.32 -11.99
CA ALA A 562 1.62 -0.76 -10.84
C ALA A 562 2.96 -1.37 -11.25
N GLY A 563 4.02 -1.00 -10.54
CA GLY A 563 5.37 -1.52 -10.79
C GLY A 563 6.16 -0.77 -11.88
N CYS A 564 5.55 0.10 -12.68
CA CYS A 564 6.30 0.89 -13.67
C CYS A 564 7.12 1.98 -12.97
N ALA A 565 8.44 1.96 -13.18
CA ALA A 565 9.30 3.03 -12.70
C ALA A 565 8.97 4.32 -13.46
N HIS A 566 8.93 5.46 -12.78
CA HIS A 566 8.63 6.73 -13.43
C HIS A 566 9.21 7.94 -12.70
N GLN A 567 9.31 9.04 -13.44
CA GLN A 567 9.80 10.34 -12.99
C GLN A 567 9.06 11.48 -13.68
N VAL A 568 9.09 12.67 -13.09
CA VAL A 568 8.41 13.86 -13.60
C VAL A 568 9.32 15.08 -13.49
N SER A 569 9.36 15.87 -14.56
CA SER A 569 9.86 17.24 -14.52
C SER A 569 8.75 18.22 -14.87
N ASN A 570 8.64 19.29 -14.08
CA ASN A 570 7.73 20.39 -14.37
C ASN A 570 8.49 21.44 -15.17
N TYR A 571 7.98 21.81 -16.34
CA TYR A 571 8.45 23.01 -17.06
C TYR A 571 7.78 24.27 -16.51
N HIS A 572 6.51 24.12 -16.12
CA HIS A 572 5.74 25.18 -15.51
C HIS A 572 5.33 24.80 -14.10
N SER A 573 5.13 25.79 -13.23
CA SER A 573 4.57 25.53 -11.91
C SER A 573 3.23 24.80 -12.07
N ALA A 574 3.03 23.71 -11.34
CA ALA A 574 1.93 22.77 -11.56
C ALA A 574 1.32 22.27 -10.26
N ILE A 575 -0.01 22.11 -10.26
CA ILE A 575 -0.81 21.47 -9.22
C ILE A 575 -1.36 20.19 -9.84
N LYS A 576 -1.01 19.05 -9.24
CA LYS A 576 -1.48 17.73 -9.64
C LYS A 576 -2.21 17.08 -8.48
N CYS A 577 -3.21 16.25 -8.78
CA CYS A 577 -3.86 15.41 -7.79
C CYS A 577 -3.87 13.98 -8.32
N ALA A 578 -3.53 13.00 -7.48
CA ALA A 578 -3.45 11.60 -7.86
C ALA A 578 -4.35 10.73 -6.99
N TYR A 579 -4.80 9.60 -7.55
CA TYR A 579 -5.59 8.58 -6.87
C TYR A 579 -4.98 7.20 -7.14
N ASP A 580 -4.77 6.42 -6.08
CA ASP A 580 -4.24 5.07 -6.19
C ASP A 580 -5.38 4.03 -6.23
N PHE A 581 -5.18 2.95 -6.96
CA PHE A 581 -6.16 1.86 -7.04
C PHE A 581 -5.47 0.51 -7.28
N VAL A 582 -6.21 -0.58 -7.11
CA VAL A 582 -5.70 -1.94 -7.39
C VAL A 582 -6.56 -2.56 -8.47
N SER A 583 -6.07 -2.58 -9.70
CA SER A 583 -6.74 -3.23 -10.83
C SER A 583 -6.54 -4.75 -10.81
N PRO A 584 -7.49 -5.55 -11.33
CA PRO A 584 -7.32 -7.00 -11.47
C PRO A 584 -6.19 -7.37 -12.42
N GLU A 585 -5.95 -6.56 -13.46
CA GLU A 585 -4.93 -6.78 -14.48
C GLU A 585 -3.51 -6.75 -13.91
N ASN A 586 -3.27 -5.94 -12.87
CA ASN A 586 -1.92 -5.66 -12.38
C ASN A 586 -1.58 -6.35 -11.05
N VAL A 587 -2.47 -7.20 -10.53
CA VAL A 587 -2.27 -7.91 -9.25
C VAL A 587 -0.95 -8.68 -9.19
N GLU A 588 -0.55 -9.34 -10.27
CA GLU A 588 0.73 -10.07 -10.32
C GLU A 588 1.92 -9.13 -10.07
N ARG A 589 1.91 -7.94 -10.71
CA ARG A 589 2.93 -6.91 -10.52
C ARG A 589 2.88 -6.31 -9.12
N CYS A 590 1.69 -6.02 -8.60
CA CYS A 590 1.53 -5.53 -7.23
C CYS A 590 2.08 -6.55 -6.21
N LEU A 591 1.85 -7.85 -6.39
CA LEU A 591 2.38 -8.91 -5.53
C LEU A 591 3.90 -8.99 -5.60
N ASP A 592 4.47 -8.93 -6.80
CA ASP A 592 5.92 -9.00 -6.98
C ASP A 592 6.61 -7.76 -6.37
N ILE A 593 6.13 -6.57 -6.68
CA ILE A 593 6.66 -5.31 -6.13
C ILE A 593 6.52 -5.28 -4.60
N THR A 594 5.40 -5.77 -4.05
CA THR A 594 5.25 -5.91 -2.59
C THR A 594 6.33 -6.82 -1.97
N ARG A 595 6.73 -7.91 -2.64
CA ARG A 595 7.80 -8.79 -2.15
C ARG A 595 9.17 -8.14 -2.28
N GLN A 596 9.46 -7.49 -3.41
CA GLN A 596 10.72 -6.78 -3.62
C GLN A 596 10.89 -5.67 -2.58
N PHE A 597 9.84 -4.90 -2.36
CA PHE A 597 9.82 -3.78 -1.44
C PHE A 597 9.85 -4.24 0.02
N GLY A 598 9.20 -5.35 0.37
CA GLY A 598 9.29 -5.93 1.72
C GLY A 598 10.71 -6.30 2.18
N CYS A 599 11.65 -6.45 1.24
CA CYS A 599 13.06 -6.67 1.54
C CYS A 599 13.81 -5.38 1.93
N VAL A 600 13.27 -4.20 1.59
CA VAL A 600 13.92 -2.89 1.77
C VAL A 600 13.09 -1.97 2.68
N ARG A 601 11.80 -1.80 2.36
CA ARG A 601 10.79 -1.12 3.17
C ARG A 601 10.12 -2.15 4.06
N ARG A 602 10.07 -1.83 5.35
CA ARG A 602 9.58 -2.78 6.35
C ARG A 602 8.03 -2.83 6.40
N GLU A 603 7.35 -1.78 5.94
CA GLU A 603 5.88 -1.68 5.92
C GLU A 603 5.30 -2.20 4.59
N ASP A 604 4.41 -3.19 4.65
CA ASP A 604 3.54 -3.55 3.52
C ASP A 604 2.40 -2.54 3.53
N ALA A 605 2.46 -1.49 2.71
CA ALA A 605 1.43 -0.46 2.73
C ALA A 605 0.08 -1.02 2.26
N LEU A 606 0.06 -1.83 1.20
CA LEU A 606 -1.13 -2.13 0.38
C LEU A 606 -2.07 -3.21 0.96
N GLN A 607 -1.62 -4.05 1.91
CA GLN A 607 -2.39 -5.21 2.41
C GLN A 607 -2.84 -6.19 1.31
N LEU A 608 -2.08 -6.28 0.22
CA LEU A 608 -2.56 -6.88 -1.03
C LEU A 608 -3.09 -8.32 -0.84
N LYS A 609 -2.43 -9.16 -0.04
CA LYS A 609 -2.90 -10.53 0.22
C LYS A 609 -4.28 -10.58 0.91
N ASN A 610 -4.52 -9.67 1.87
CA ASN A 610 -5.83 -9.54 2.49
C ASN A 610 -6.84 -9.02 1.47
N THR A 611 -6.48 -8.00 0.69
CA THR A 611 -7.32 -7.43 -0.38
C THR A 611 -7.79 -8.52 -1.35
N LEU A 612 -6.88 -9.37 -1.84
CA LEU A 612 -7.24 -10.47 -2.77
C LEU A 612 -8.13 -11.52 -2.10
N LEU A 613 -7.87 -11.89 -0.85
CA LEU A 613 -8.70 -12.85 -0.11
C LEU A 613 -10.13 -12.35 0.08
N PHE A 614 -10.30 -11.08 0.47
CA PHE A 614 -11.62 -10.48 0.63
C PHE A 614 -12.30 -10.21 -0.71
N ALA A 615 -11.55 -9.82 -1.74
CA ALA A 615 -12.05 -9.71 -3.10
C ALA A 615 -12.60 -11.05 -3.60
N TRP A 616 -11.81 -12.12 -3.47
CA TRP A 616 -12.24 -13.48 -3.84
C TRP A 616 -13.48 -13.90 -3.04
N SER A 617 -13.44 -13.79 -1.71
CA SER A 617 -14.56 -14.23 -0.87
C SER A 617 -15.86 -13.49 -1.20
N LYS A 618 -15.81 -12.18 -1.48
CA LYS A 618 -17.01 -11.39 -1.79
C LYS A 618 -17.52 -11.69 -3.20
N LEU A 619 -16.62 -11.70 -4.18
CA LEU A 619 -16.99 -11.93 -5.57
C LEU A 619 -17.46 -13.35 -5.80
N TYR A 620 -16.75 -14.37 -5.30
CA TYR A 620 -17.09 -15.77 -5.56
C TYR A 620 -18.32 -16.26 -4.78
N SER A 621 -18.65 -15.65 -3.63
CA SER A 621 -19.80 -16.09 -2.80
C SER A 621 -21.12 -15.37 -3.10
N SER A 622 -21.15 -14.51 -4.13
CA SER A 622 -22.33 -13.69 -4.48
C SER A 622 -23.33 -14.42 -5.42
N ASP A 623 -23.35 -15.77 -5.39
CA ASP A 623 -24.36 -16.61 -6.06
C ASP A 623 -25.47 -17.05 -5.10
#